data_AF-A0A497THJ9-F1
#
_entry.id   AF-A0A497THJ9-F1
#
_cell.length_a   1.000
_cell.length_b   1.000
_cell.length_c   1.000
_cell.angle_alpha   90.00
_cell.angle_beta   90.00
_cell.angle_gamma   90.00
#
_symmetry.space_group_name_H-M   'P 1'
#
loop_
_entity.id
_entity.type
_entity.pdbx_description
1 polymer ?
#
loop_
_entity_poly.entity_id
_entity_poly.type
_entity_poly.pdbx_seq_one_letter_code
_entity_poly.pdbx_strand_id
1 'polypeptide(L)'
;MEAVVALGNPDKGDDGIGFYVLKKLRERKSKKLLLDAEVPENVLHKLRGKKIERLYILDAGDFSGKPGEIRITRDPPDAFSVSTHSTNLKTYVNYLKNSLGIRQIILILVQVKTRDAISPEVRKAGNILARILS
;
A
#
# COMPACT_ATOMS: atom_id res chain seq x y z
N MET A 1 -17.17 -5.44 2.34
CA MET A 1 -16.07 -5.95 1.46
C MET A 1 -14.75 -5.36 1.89
N GLU A 2 -13.65 -6.07 1.66
CA GLU A 2 -12.29 -5.57 1.93
C GLU A 2 -11.59 -5.13 0.64
N ALA A 3 -10.67 -4.18 0.75
CA ALA A 3 -9.90 -3.66 -0.37
C ALA A 3 -8.42 -3.55 -0.03
N VAL A 4 -7.55 -3.73 -1.03
CA VAL A 4 -6.11 -3.53 -0.95
C VAL A 4 -5.72 -2.50 -2.02
N VAL A 5 -5.04 -1.45 -1.60
CA VAL A 5 -4.49 -0.41 -2.46
C VAL A 5 -2.97 -0.51 -2.39
N ALA A 6 -2.31 -0.60 -3.55
CA ALA A 6 -0.86 -0.54 -3.65
C ALA A 6 -0.43 0.86 -4.11
N LEU A 7 0.42 1.51 -3.32
CA LEU A 7 1.13 2.75 -3.66
C LEU A 7 2.57 2.41 -4.11
N GLY A 8 3.29 3.42 -4.59
CA GLY A 8 4.69 3.32 -5.05
C GLY A 8 4.83 3.28 -6.57
N ASN A 9 6.02 2.92 -7.05
CA ASN A 9 6.32 2.80 -8.48
C ASN A 9 6.84 1.39 -8.80
N PRO A 10 6.12 0.60 -9.64
CA PRO A 10 6.50 -0.78 -9.97
C PRO A 10 7.86 -0.91 -10.67
N ASP A 11 8.34 0.14 -11.32
CA ASP A 11 9.60 0.17 -12.06
C ASP A 11 10.80 0.64 -11.21
N LYS A 12 10.58 1.03 -9.95
CA LYS A 12 11.62 1.56 -9.03
C LYS A 12 12.02 0.60 -7.91
N GLY A 13 12.39 -0.62 -8.27
CA GLY A 13 12.96 -1.59 -7.33
C GLY A 13 12.06 -1.86 -6.12
N ASP A 14 12.57 -1.67 -4.90
CA ASP A 14 11.80 -1.92 -3.67
C ASP A 14 10.54 -1.04 -3.55
N ASP A 15 10.49 0.11 -4.22
CA ASP A 15 9.31 0.99 -4.28
C ASP A 15 8.10 0.29 -4.91
N GLY A 16 8.35 -0.72 -5.75
CA GLY A 16 7.32 -1.53 -6.41
C GLY A 16 6.72 -2.63 -5.54
N ILE A 17 7.09 -2.74 -4.25
CA ILE A 17 6.68 -3.87 -3.41
C ILE A 17 5.16 -3.98 -3.22
N GLY A 18 4.45 -2.85 -3.12
CA GLY A 18 2.98 -2.84 -3.04
C GLY A 18 2.35 -3.51 -4.27
N PHE A 19 2.83 -3.17 -5.46
CA PHE A 19 2.38 -3.74 -6.73
C PHE A 19 2.73 -5.22 -6.86
N TYR A 20 3.90 -5.63 -6.39
CA TYR A 20 4.30 -7.04 -6.32
C TYR A 20 3.32 -7.86 -5.47
N VAL A 21 2.94 -7.36 -4.28
CA VAL A 21 1.94 -8.01 -3.42
C VAL A 21 0.59 -8.07 -4.12
N LEU A 22 0.16 -6.99 -4.76
CA LEU A 22 -1.11 -6.93 -5.49
C LEU A 22 -1.18 -7.98 -6.60
N LYS A 23 -0.09 -8.14 -7.37
CA LYS A 23 0.04 -9.19 -8.40
C LYS A 23 -0.11 -10.59 -7.79
N LYS A 24 0.54 -10.86 -6.66
CA LYS A 24 0.42 -12.15 -5.96
C LYS A 24 -1.00 -12.41 -5.45
N LEU A 25 -1.71 -11.39 -4.97
CA LEU A 25 -3.11 -11.52 -4.56
C LEU A 25 -4.04 -11.83 -5.75
N ARG A 26 -3.78 -11.22 -6.92
CA ARG A 26 -4.48 -11.54 -8.19
C ARG A 26 -4.24 -12.98 -8.61
N GLU A 27 -2.97 -13.44 -8.60
CA GLU A 27 -2.59 -14.83 -8.91
C GLU A 27 -3.30 -15.84 -7.98
N ARG A 28 -3.52 -15.46 -6.72
CA ARG A 28 -4.24 -16.27 -5.72
C ARG A 28 -5.76 -16.16 -5.79
N LYS A 29 -6.32 -15.40 -6.75
CA LYS A 29 -7.76 -15.16 -6.91
C LYS A 29 -8.41 -14.60 -5.63
N SER A 30 -7.72 -13.69 -4.92
CA SER A 30 -8.28 -13.05 -3.72
C SER A 30 -9.61 -12.37 -4.05
N LYS A 31 -10.59 -12.48 -3.13
CA LYS A 31 -11.93 -11.88 -3.28
C LYS A 31 -11.97 -10.39 -2.94
N LYS A 32 -10.85 -9.82 -2.48
CA LYS A 32 -10.72 -8.41 -2.12
C LYS A 32 -10.70 -7.53 -3.36
N LEU A 33 -11.12 -6.28 -3.23
CA LEU A 33 -10.95 -5.28 -4.28
C LEU A 33 -9.47 -4.87 -4.35
N LEU A 34 -8.78 -5.18 -5.45
CA LEU A 34 -7.34 -4.94 -5.62
C LEU A 34 -7.09 -3.73 -6.53
N LEU A 35 -6.52 -2.67 -5.97
CA LEU A 35 -6.33 -1.38 -6.64
C LEU A 35 -4.85 -1.02 -6.72
N ASP A 36 -4.41 -0.70 -7.93
CA ASP A 36 -3.12 -0.07 -8.23
C ASP A 36 -3.30 1.45 -8.19
N ALA A 37 -2.42 2.12 -7.45
CA ALA A 37 -2.47 3.57 -7.25
C ALA A 37 -1.24 4.24 -7.87
N GLU A 38 -1.03 4.07 -9.17
CA GLU A 38 -0.09 4.94 -9.89
C GLU A 38 -0.54 6.40 -9.84
N VAL A 39 -1.87 6.61 -9.80
CA VAL A 39 -2.53 7.91 -9.64
C VAL A 39 -3.58 7.81 -8.54
N PRO A 40 -3.42 8.51 -7.38
CA PRO A 40 -4.33 8.41 -6.24
C PRO A 40 -5.80 8.68 -6.56
N GLU A 41 -6.10 9.60 -7.48
CA GLU A 41 -7.45 9.99 -7.90
C GLU A 41 -8.24 8.81 -8.47
N ASN A 42 -7.57 7.93 -9.22
CA ASN A 42 -8.20 6.75 -9.80
C ASN A 42 -8.69 5.77 -8.73
N VAL A 43 -7.96 5.68 -7.62
CA VAL A 43 -8.36 4.86 -6.47
C VAL A 43 -9.62 5.43 -5.82
N LEU A 44 -9.69 6.75 -5.65
CA LEU A 44 -10.84 7.43 -5.05
C LEU A 44 -12.13 7.15 -5.84
N HIS A 45 -12.05 7.23 -7.17
CA HIS A 45 -13.19 6.91 -8.02
C HIS A 45 -13.63 5.45 -7.89
N LYS A 46 -12.68 4.50 -7.87
CA LYS A 46 -12.98 3.06 -7.73
C LYS A 46 -13.55 2.69 -6.35
N LEU A 47 -13.24 3.44 -5.30
CA LEU A 47 -13.76 3.23 -3.94
C LEU A 47 -15.13 3.89 -3.72
N ARG A 48 -15.45 4.95 -4.47
CA ARG A 48 -16.69 5.72 -4.28
C ARG A 48 -17.93 4.84 -4.43
N GLY A 49 -18.88 5.00 -3.51
CA GLY A 49 -20.14 4.25 -3.50
C GLY A 49 -20.04 2.79 -3.04
N LYS A 50 -18.83 2.28 -2.74
CA LYS A 50 -18.64 0.92 -2.20
C LYS A 50 -18.60 0.92 -0.68
N LYS A 51 -19.22 -0.07 -0.05
CA LYS A 51 -19.12 -0.30 1.40
C LYS A 51 -17.83 -1.07 1.73
N ILE A 52 -16.75 -0.32 1.94
CA ILE A 52 -15.44 -0.85 2.35
C ILE A 52 -15.41 -1.01 3.87
N GLU A 53 -15.34 -2.24 4.35
CA GLU A 53 -15.27 -2.57 5.79
C GLU A 53 -13.84 -2.41 6.32
N ARG A 54 -12.85 -2.75 5.49
CA ARG A 54 -11.43 -2.64 5.79
C ARG A 54 -10.64 -2.35 4.53
N LEU A 55 -9.79 -1.33 4.60
CA LEU A 55 -8.88 -0.92 3.55
C LEU A 55 -7.44 -1.14 4.00
N TYR A 56 -6.69 -1.91 3.22
CA TYR A 56 -5.25 -2.08 3.38
C TYR A 56 -4.55 -1.19 2.37
N ILE A 57 -3.62 -0.36 2.81
CA ILE A 57 -2.76 0.43 1.92
C ILE A 57 -1.35 -0.11 2.08
N LEU A 58 -0.80 -0.60 0.98
CA LEU A 58 0.56 -1.12 0.88
C LEU A 58 1.45 -0.04 0.28
N ASP A 59 2.54 0.29 0.94
CA ASP A 59 3.53 1.23 0.43
C ASP A 59 4.94 0.76 0.79
N ALA A 60 5.91 1.17 -0.02
CA ALA A 60 7.30 1.11 0.36
C ALA A 60 7.65 2.37 1.17
N GLY A 61 8.66 2.31 2.03
CA GLY A 61 9.18 3.54 2.58
C GLY A 61 10.46 3.38 3.36
N ASP A 62 11.02 4.53 3.72
CA ASP A 62 12.23 4.61 4.52
C ASP A 62 11.90 5.15 5.90
N PHE A 63 12.06 4.29 6.90
CA PHE A 63 11.86 4.59 8.31
C PHE A 63 13.06 4.14 9.15
N SER A 64 14.23 4.08 8.52
CA SER A 64 15.50 3.68 9.15
C SER A 64 15.44 2.29 9.82
N GLY A 65 14.58 1.41 9.32
CA GLY A 65 14.46 0.03 9.77
C GLY A 65 15.45 -0.91 9.06
N LYS A 66 15.30 -2.22 9.29
CA LYS A 66 16.03 -3.23 8.50
C LYS A 66 15.36 -3.43 7.15
N PRO A 67 16.09 -3.63 6.03
CA PRO A 67 15.50 -4.03 4.75
C PRO A 67 14.43 -5.11 4.87
N GLY A 68 13.25 -4.87 4.31
CA GLY A 68 12.11 -5.79 4.38
C GLY A 68 11.39 -5.83 5.74
N GLU A 69 11.77 -5.01 6.72
CA GLU A 69 10.99 -4.81 7.93
C GLU A 69 9.59 -4.32 7.54
N ILE A 70 8.56 -4.93 8.16
CA ILE A 70 7.16 -4.58 7.93
C ILE A 70 6.68 -3.78 9.12
N ARG A 71 6.14 -2.59 8.86
CA ARG A 71 5.48 -1.76 9.87
C ARG A 71 3.99 -1.63 9.55
N ILE A 72 3.16 -1.93 10.54
CA ILE A 72 1.70 -1.84 10.41
C ILE A 72 1.20 -0.75 11.34
N THR A 73 0.45 0.20 10.81
CA THR A 73 -0.12 1.31 11.60
C THR A 73 -1.50 1.71 11.10
N ARG A 74 -2.31 2.30 11.97
CA ARG A 74 -3.58 2.96 11.62
C ARG A 74 -3.41 4.48 11.49
N ASP A 75 -2.30 5.00 11.98
CA ASP A 75 -1.92 6.39 11.92
C ASP A 75 -0.70 6.55 10.99
N PRO A 76 -0.87 7.21 9.84
CA PRO A 76 0.24 7.54 8.96
C PRO A 76 1.21 8.48 9.71
N PRO A 77 2.52 8.19 9.69
CA PRO A 77 3.51 9.13 10.21
C PRO A 77 3.48 10.42 9.40
N ASP A 78 3.64 11.57 10.06
CA ASP A 78 3.62 12.89 9.42
C ASP A 78 4.67 13.05 8.31
N ALA A 79 5.78 12.30 8.42
CA ALA A 79 6.94 12.36 7.53
C ALA A 79 6.88 11.36 6.35
N PHE A 80 5.81 10.58 6.16
CA PHE A 80 5.72 9.65 5.04
C PHE A 80 5.23 10.33 3.77
N SER A 81 6.15 10.56 2.83
CA SER A 81 5.81 11.02 1.48
C SER A 81 5.52 9.83 0.57
N VAL A 82 4.27 9.72 0.09
CA VAL A 82 3.99 8.93 -1.11
C VAL A 82 4.68 9.65 -2.28
N SER A 83 5.50 8.97 -3.08
CA SER A 83 6.47 9.65 -3.94
C SER A 83 5.85 10.60 -5.00
N THR A 84 6.59 11.68 -5.29
CA THR A 84 6.54 12.64 -6.43
C THR A 84 5.31 13.53 -6.71
N HIS A 85 4.16 13.34 -6.08
CA HIS A 85 3.15 14.40 -5.96
C HIS A 85 2.90 14.68 -4.49
N SER A 86 3.05 15.94 -4.10
CA SER A 86 3.12 16.52 -2.76
C SER A 86 1.89 16.32 -1.87
N THR A 87 1.30 15.13 -1.83
CA THR A 87 0.17 14.80 -0.96
C THR A 87 0.69 13.86 0.14
N ASN A 88 0.83 14.41 1.35
CA ASN A 88 1.15 13.65 2.55
C ASN A 88 0.21 12.43 2.66
N LEU A 89 0.75 11.23 2.93
CA LEU A 89 -0.05 10.00 3.11
C LEU A 89 -1.18 10.22 4.14
N LYS A 90 -0.93 11.08 5.15
CA LYS A 90 -1.93 11.53 6.13
C LYS A 90 -3.11 12.25 5.50
N THR A 91 -2.87 13.16 4.55
CA THR A 91 -3.95 13.85 3.82
C THR A 91 -4.77 12.86 3.00
N TYR A 92 -4.12 11.92 2.32
CA TYR A 92 -4.81 10.88 1.55
C TYR A 92 -5.69 9.99 2.44
N VAL A 93 -5.15 9.51 3.56
CA VAL A 93 -5.88 8.71 4.55
C VAL A 93 -7.05 9.50 5.15
N ASN A 94 -6.84 10.78 5.48
CA ASN A 94 -7.90 11.63 6.01
C ASN A 94 -9.03 11.85 5.01
N TYR A 95 -8.70 12.04 3.72
CA TYR A 95 -9.71 12.12 2.67
C TYR A 95 -10.53 10.83 2.57
N LEU A 96 -9.89 9.67 2.57
CA LEU A 96 -10.58 8.37 2.54
C LEU A 96 -11.52 8.18 3.75
N LYS A 97 -11.09 8.60 4.95
CA LYS A 97 -11.92 8.55 6.16
C LYS A 97 -13.10 9.50 6.07
N ASN A 98 -12.85 10.76 5.76
CA ASN A 98 -13.84 11.85 5.87
C ASN A 98 -14.80 11.89 4.67
N SER A 99 -14.29 11.68 3.46
CA SER A 99 -15.08 11.83 2.22
C SER A 99 -15.71 10.51 1.76
N LEU A 100 -15.08 9.36 2.02
CA LEU A 100 -15.60 8.05 1.62
C LEU A 100 -16.14 7.22 2.79
N GLY A 101 -16.05 7.72 4.03
CA GLY A 101 -16.59 7.05 5.22
C GLY A 101 -15.87 5.76 5.60
N ILE A 102 -14.65 5.53 5.10
CA ILE A 102 -13.89 4.30 5.35
C ILE A 102 -13.27 4.39 6.74
N ARG A 103 -13.85 3.66 7.71
CA ARG A 103 -13.46 3.75 9.12
C ARG A 103 -12.22 2.93 9.48
N GLN A 104 -12.00 1.80 8.82
CA GLN A 104 -10.87 0.91 9.12
C GLN A 104 -9.86 0.95 7.98
N ILE A 105 -8.82 1.77 8.16
CA ILE A 105 -7.68 1.86 7.25
C ILE A 105 -6.45 1.32 7.98
N ILE A 106 -5.73 0.40 7.34
CA ILE A 106 -4.49 -0.19 7.85
C ILE A 106 -3.40 0.10 6.82
N LEU A 107 -2.37 0.82 7.25
CA LEU A 107 -1.17 1.08 6.49
C LEU A 107 -0.16 -0.03 6.77
N ILE A 108 0.41 -0.58 5.70
CA ILE A 108 1.44 -1.60 5.75
C ILE A 108 2.61 -1.07 4.94
N LEU A 109 3.70 -0.75 5.64
CA LEU A 109 4.89 -0.14 5.10
C LEU A 109 6.03 -1.16 5.11
N VAL A 110 6.76 -1.27 4.01
CA VAL A 110 7.93 -2.15 3.90
C VAL A 110 9.20 -1.32 3.77
N GLN A 111 10.17 -1.53 4.65
CA GLN A 111 11.45 -0.82 4.62
C GLN A 111 12.22 -1.14 3.34
N VAL A 112 12.58 -0.11 2.59
CA VAL A 112 13.36 -0.21 1.36
C VAL A 112 14.86 -0.41 1.63
N LYS A 113 15.56 -0.96 0.64
CA LYS A 113 17.02 -1.10 0.58
C LYS A 113 17.60 -0.49 -0.70
N THR A 114 16.94 -0.67 -1.84
CA THR A 114 17.40 -0.18 -3.16
C THR A 114 16.22 0.20 -4.06
N ARG A 115 16.49 1.08 -5.04
CA ARG A 115 15.54 1.47 -6.09
C ARG A 115 15.79 0.78 -7.44
N ASP A 116 16.79 -0.09 -7.53
CA ASP A 116 17.16 -0.74 -8.80
C ASP A 116 16.28 -1.95 -9.13
N ALA A 117 16.12 -2.86 -8.16
CA ALA A 117 15.30 -4.06 -8.28
C ALA A 117 14.77 -4.45 -6.90
N ILE A 118 13.63 -5.15 -6.83
CA ILE A 118 13.10 -5.65 -5.55
C ILE A 118 14.13 -6.62 -4.94
N SER A 119 14.70 -6.20 -3.82
CA SER A 119 15.71 -6.90 -3.05
C SER A 119 15.16 -8.20 -2.44
N PRO A 120 16.01 -9.20 -2.15
CA PRO A 120 15.57 -10.46 -1.56
C PRO A 120 14.80 -10.29 -0.24
N GLU A 121 15.23 -9.36 0.61
CA GLU A 121 14.62 -9.08 1.91
C GLU A 121 13.21 -8.49 1.76
N VAL A 122 13.07 -7.50 0.88
CA VAL A 122 11.78 -6.87 0.57
C VAL A 122 10.85 -7.84 -0.16
N ARG A 123 11.38 -8.67 -1.08
CA ARG A 123 10.61 -9.73 -1.74
C ARG A 123 10.06 -10.74 -0.74
N LYS A 124 10.88 -11.15 0.25
CA LYS A 124 10.46 -12.05 1.33
C LYS A 124 9.31 -11.44 2.12
N ALA A 125 9.41 -10.16 2.48
CA ALA A 125 8.33 -9.41 3.13
C ALA A 125 7.05 -9.39 2.28
N GLY A 126 7.16 -9.08 0.98
CA GLY A 126 6.03 -9.10 0.05
C GLY A 126 5.36 -10.48 -0.06
N ASN A 127 6.13 -11.56 -0.07
CA ASN A 127 5.58 -12.93 -0.06
C ASN A 127 4.80 -13.24 1.23
N ILE A 128 5.30 -12.79 2.38
CA ILE A 128 4.60 -12.92 3.67
C ILE A 128 3.28 -12.15 3.62
N LEU A 129 3.32 -10.89 3.19
CA LEU A 129 2.12 -10.05 3.06
C LEU A 129 1.10 -10.65 2.11
N ALA A 130 1.52 -11.14 0.95
CA ALA A 130 0.63 -11.78 -0.01
C ALA A 130 -0.06 -13.03 0.53
N ARG A 131 0.55 -13.74 1.49
CA ARG A 131 -0.04 -14.92 2.14
C ARG A 131 -0.97 -14.57 3.30
N ILE A 132 -0.69 -13.48 4.00
CA ILE A 132 -1.56 -12.98 5.09
C ILE A 132 -2.79 -12.27 4.52
N LEU A 133 -2.63 -11.58 3.39
CA LEU A 133 -3.68 -10.77 2.79
C LEU A 133 -4.53 -11.50 1.74
N SER A 134 -4.13 -12.70 1.28
CA SER A 134 -4.89 -13.50 0.31
C SER A 134 -6.25 -13.91 0.84
#